data_AF-A0A100XXD6-F1
#
_entry.id   AF-A0A100XXD6-F1
#
_cell.length_a   1.000
_cell.length_b   1.000
_cell.length_c   1.000
_cell.angle_alpha   90.00
_cell.angle_beta   90.00
_cell.angle_gamma   90.00
#
_symmetry.space_group_name_H-M   'P 1'
#
loop_
_entity.id
_entity.type
_entity.pdbx_description
1 polymer ?
#
loop_
_entity_poly.entity_id
_entity_poly.type
_entity_poly.pdbx_seq_one_letter_code
_entity_poly.pdbx_strand_id
1 'polypeptide(L)'
;MPTIFEIIKSPKLSEKLEELIETVEDINDDYYPFEIREIHISGSVLRTSKARDVDITIHAFEVPEVKEEWEAFMKALRENKFNILNLVDSYREDIYPDRVNFEEFVYWHFEELTELGLEQFWVKNWLPLFRLGDFTEAAAPWDVRSSISTLIQREICKRIHCGNLELHVVYYAEGKWPEKEYFLKIPSIPIWDYNMGLLEISEDKLKEHFIKEFHRLIELSLKIIDGSIGVFAYRPAIYLMKEEGDNSFLTKIFREAVQREILILQKLVEKGRQLNLASLSIQELQDINTKLRNSQKHIEHLGIVWEATADVWDELIRTPMTYLPTLSKKHKVQTFEKLLLKMVSRRVISSYPRVIKSKDVKAIFEEVGLLKGEK
;
A
#
# COMPACT_ATOMS: atom_id res chain seq x y z
N MET A 1 -18.01 2.54 -26.17
CA MET A 1 -16.55 2.19 -26.19
C MET A 1 -16.32 1.10 -25.14
N PRO A 2 -15.13 0.45 -25.00
CA PRO A 2 -14.98 -0.52 -23.92
C PRO A 2 -15.15 0.15 -22.55
N THR A 3 -15.86 -0.52 -21.64
CA THR A 3 -15.87 -0.17 -20.22
C THR A 3 -14.55 -0.58 -19.57
N ILE A 4 -14.28 -0.10 -18.35
CA ILE A 4 -13.09 -0.55 -17.61
C ILE A 4 -13.05 -2.08 -17.46
N PHE A 5 -14.21 -2.73 -17.33
CA PHE A 5 -14.32 -4.18 -17.15
C PHE A 5 -13.85 -4.96 -18.37
N GLU A 6 -13.91 -4.38 -19.58
CA GLU A 6 -13.36 -4.97 -20.80
C GLU A 6 -11.84 -4.78 -20.90
N ILE A 7 -11.31 -3.71 -20.28
CA ILE A 7 -9.86 -3.44 -20.20
C ILE A 7 -9.19 -4.34 -19.16
N ILE A 8 -9.87 -4.60 -18.04
CA ILE A 8 -9.41 -5.50 -16.98
C ILE A 8 -9.67 -6.94 -17.42
N LYS A 9 -8.62 -7.60 -17.91
CA LYS A 9 -8.68 -8.98 -18.41
C LYS A 9 -8.90 -10.06 -17.33
N SER A 10 -9.17 -9.67 -16.08
CA SER A 10 -9.33 -10.58 -14.94
C SER A 10 -10.76 -10.49 -14.38
N PRO A 11 -11.65 -11.46 -14.66
CA PRO A 11 -13.05 -11.40 -14.24
C PRO A 11 -13.24 -11.17 -12.73
N LYS A 12 -12.44 -11.86 -11.91
CA LYS A 12 -12.45 -11.71 -10.45
C LYS A 12 -12.13 -10.28 -9.99
N LEU A 13 -11.27 -9.56 -10.72
CA LEU A 13 -10.94 -8.18 -10.37
C LEU A 13 -12.02 -7.23 -10.86
N SER A 14 -12.66 -7.52 -11.99
CA SER A 14 -13.83 -6.76 -12.49
C SER A 14 -15.01 -6.84 -11.51
N GLU A 15 -15.40 -8.05 -11.08
CA GLU A 15 -16.44 -8.26 -10.07
C GLU A 15 -16.15 -7.49 -8.77
N LYS A 16 -14.88 -7.49 -8.32
CA LYS A 16 -14.49 -6.74 -7.11
C LYS A 16 -14.51 -5.23 -7.28
N LEU A 17 -14.42 -4.72 -8.49
CA LEU A 17 -14.56 -3.29 -8.75
C LEU A 17 -16.01 -2.86 -8.86
N GLU A 18 -16.89 -3.71 -9.42
CA GLU A 18 -18.34 -3.51 -9.38
C GLU A 18 -18.81 -3.42 -7.92
N GLU A 19 -18.46 -4.40 -7.09
CA GLU A 19 -18.79 -4.42 -5.65
C GLU A 19 -18.25 -3.18 -4.91
N LEU A 20 -17.07 -2.68 -5.29
CA LEU A 20 -16.51 -1.44 -4.74
C LEU A 20 -17.34 -0.21 -5.14
N ILE A 21 -17.74 -0.11 -6.41
CA ILE A 21 -18.54 1.01 -6.89
C ILE A 21 -19.91 1.04 -6.20
N GLU A 22 -20.60 -0.11 -6.14
CA GLU A 22 -21.88 -0.25 -5.43
C GLU A 22 -21.74 0.17 -3.97
N THR A 23 -20.67 -0.27 -3.31
CA THR A 23 -20.40 0.11 -1.91
C THR A 23 -20.13 1.59 -1.73
N VAL A 24 -19.44 2.21 -2.68
CA VAL A 24 -19.17 3.65 -2.65
C VAL A 24 -20.45 4.45 -2.86
N GLU A 25 -21.32 4.00 -3.77
CA GLU A 25 -22.66 4.57 -3.97
C GLU A 25 -23.49 4.48 -2.68
N ASP A 26 -23.56 3.30 -2.06
CA ASP A 26 -24.24 3.10 -0.77
C ASP A 26 -23.66 3.98 0.35
N ILE A 27 -22.35 4.20 0.38
CA ILE A 27 -21.70 5.09 1.36
C ILE A 27 -22.07 6.55 1.09
N ASN A 28 -22.17 6.97 -0.16
CA ASN A 28 -22.53 8.35 -0.50
C ASN A 28 -24.01 8.66 -0.23
N ASP A 29 -24.87 7.64 -0.20
CA ASP A 29 -26.28 7.79 0.20
C ASP A 29 -26.45 7.96 1.72
N ASP A 30 -25.43 7.63 2.51
CA ASP A 30 -25.39 7.83 3.96
C ASP A 30 -24.94 9.27 4.33
N TYR A 31 -25.27 9.69 5.55
CA TYR A 31 -24.89 11.01 6.05
C TYR A 31 -23.51 10.98 6.72
N TYR A 32 -22.48 11.25 5.90
CA TYR A 32 -21.07 11.33 6.31
C TYR A 32 -20.49 12.74 6.11
N PRO A 33 -19.39 13.11 6.80
CA PRO A 33 -18.70 14.39 6.59
C PRO A 33 -17.92 14.46 5.27
N PHE A 34 -18.03 13.43 4.44
CA PHE A 34 -17.33 13.30 3.17
C PHE A 34 -18.26 12.70 2.12
N GLU A 35 -17.92 12.95 0.87
CA GLU A 35 -18.54 12.38 -0.33
C GLU A 35 -17.44 11.87 -1.24
N ILE A 36 -17.56 10.64 -1.72
CA ILE A 36 -16.63 10.06 -2.69
C ILE A 36 -17.11 10.46 -4.09
N ARG A 37 -16.32 11.26 -4.80
CA ARG A 37 -16.72 11.79 -6.13
C ARG A 37 -16.13 11.04 -7.30
N GLU A 38 -14.91 10.53 -7.16
CA GLU A 38 -14.25 9.81 -8.26
C GLU A 38 -13.51 8.58 -7.76
N ILE A 39 -13.57 7.51 -8.56
CA ILE A 39 -12.75 6.31 -8.38
C ILE A 39 -11.84 6.19 -9.59
N HIS A 40 -10.54 6.08 -9.31
CA HIS A 40 -9.52 5.89 -10.32
C HIS A 40 -8.85 4.55 -10.16
N ILE A 41 -8.43 3.98 -11.29
CA ILE A 41 -7.61 2.78 -11.34
C ILE A 41 -6.21 3.11 -11.84
N SER A 42 -5.22 2.40 -11.29
CA SER A 42 -3.85 2.48 -11.76
C SER A 42 -3.18 1.11 -11.68
N GLY A 43 -1.88 1.08 -11.98
CA GLY A 43 -1.07 -0.07 -11.62
C GLY A 43 -1.06 -1.20 -12.63
N SER A 44 -0.85 -2.43 -12.14
CA SER A 44 -0.53 -3.57 -12.99
C SER A 44 -1.72 -4.13 -13.76
N VAL A 45 -2.93 -3.91 -13.25
CA VAL A 45 -4.20 -4.33 -13.85
C VAL A 45 -4.39 -3.79 -15.26
N LEU A 46 -3.88 -2.60 -15.56
CA LEU A 46 -3.97 -1.98 -16.88
C LEU A 46 -2.94 -2.56 -17.87
N ARG A 47 -1.90 -3.25 -17.41
CA ARG A 47 -0.80 -3.75 -18.26
C ARG A 47 -0.84 -5.27 -18.48
N THR A 48 -1.44 -6.04 -17.58
CA THR A 48 -1.39 -7.51 -17.67
C THR A 48 -2.67 -8.18 -17.19
N SER A 49 -3.05 -9.27 -17.87
CA SER A 49 -4.13 -10.16 -17.44
C SER A 49 -3.80 -10.99 -16.20
N LYS A 50 -2.53 -11.00 -15.75
CA LYS A 50 -2.08 -11.74 -14.56
C LYS A 50 -2.02 -10.86 -13.30
N ALA A 51 -2.61 -9.67 -13.34
CA ALA A 51 -2.71 -8.80 -12.18
C ALA A 51 -3.41 -9.54 -11.03
N ARG A 52 -2.89 -9.36 -9.81
CA ARG A 52 -3.41 -10.03 -8.61
C ARG A 52 -4.21 -9.08 -7.73
N ASP A 53 -3.89 -7.81 -7.84
CA ASP A 53 -4.41 -6.69 -7.11
C ASP A 53 -4.81 -5.58 -8.08
N VAL A 54 -5.64 -4.67 -7.59
CA VAL A 54 -6.04 -3.44 -8.27
C VAL A 54 -5.64 -2.27 -7.39
N ASP A 55 -4.77 -1.41 -7.91
CA ASP A 55 -4.40 -0.15 -7.28
C ASP A 55 -5.54 0.87 -7.56
N ILE A 56 -6.30 1.21 -6.52
CA ILE A 56 -7.44 2.13 -6.60
C ILE A 56 -7.12 3.42 -5.88
N THR A 57 -7.41 4.54 -6.52
CA THR A 57 -7.42 5.85 -5.85
C THR A 57 -8.85 6.33 -5.70
N ILE A 58 -9.21 6.72 -4.48
CA ILE A 58 -10.54 7.20 -4.12
C ILE A 58 -10.43 8.68 -3.81
N HIS A 59 -11.18 9.49 -4.54
CA HIS A 59 -11.22 10.93 -4.39
C HIS A 59 -12.43 11.31 -3.57
N ALA A 60 -12.20 11.69 -2.32
CA ALA A 60 -13.23 12.07 -1.37
C ALA A 60 -13.14 13.55 -1.01
N PHE A 61 -14.29 14.19 -0.84
CA PHE A 61 -14.43 15.62 -0.64
C PHE A 61 -15.19 15.89 0.64
N GLU A 62 -14.79 16.93 1.35
CA GLU A 62 -15.57 17.44 2.48
C GLU A 62 -16.97 17.86 2.02
N VAL A 63 -17.99 17.49 2.80
CA VAL A 63 -19.37 17.98 2.62
C VAL A 63 -19.56 19.20 3.53
N PRO A 64 -19.60 20.43 2.98
CA PRO A 64 -19.62 21.65 3.80
C PRO A 64 -20.79 21.72 4.78
N GLU A 65 -21.94 21.18 4.40
CA GLU A 65 -23.18 21.16 5.18
C GLU A 65 -23.05 20.32 6.47
N VAL A 66 -22.21 19.29 6.45
CA VAL A 66 -22.01 18.35 7.56
C VAL A 66 -20.79 18.72 8.41
N LYS A 67 -19.95 19.65 7.92
CA LYS A 67 -18.66 20.00 8.53
C LYS A 67 -18.79 20.45 9.98
N GLU A 68 -19.69 21.40 10.26
CA GLU A 68 -19.84 21.96 11.61
C GLU A 68 -20.30 20.89 12.60
N GLU A 69 -21.21 20.01 12.18
CA GLU A 69 -21.70 18.89 12.99
C GLU A 69 -20.59 17.86 13.24
N TRP A 70 -19.80 17.55 12.21
CA TRP A 70 -18.64 16.67 12.34
C TRP A 70 -17.57 17.24 13.29
N GLU A 71 -17.31 18.55 13.22
CA GLU A 71 -16.39 19.22 14.16
C GLU A 71 -16.93 19.17 15.59
N ALA A 72 -18.24 19.33 15.78
CA ALA A 72 -18.90 19.18 17.09
C ALA A 72 -18.77 17.74 17.62
N PHE A 73 -19.01 16.74 16.78
CA PHE A 73 -18.81 15.33 17.11
C PHE A 73 -17.37 15.03 17.53
N MET A 74 -16.38 15.46 16.73
CA MET A 74 -14.97 15.26 17.03
C MET A 74 -14.55 15.95 18.32
N LYS A 75 -15.12 17.13 18.62
CA LYS A 75 -14.93 17.82 19.90
C LYS A 75 -15.51 17.00 21.06
N ALA A 76 -16.75 16.53 20.95
CA ALA A 76 -17.39 15.72 21.97
C ALA A 76 -16.64 14.42 22.27
N LEU A 77 -16.12 13.74 21.23
CA LEU A 77 -15.27 12.56 21.40
C LEU A 77 -13.97 12.86 22.15
N ARG A 78 -13.33 14.00 21.86
CA ARG A 78 -12.09 14.40 22.54
C ARG A 78 -12.34 14.74 24.01
N GLU A 79 -13.40 15.47 24.30
CA GLU A 79 -13.79 15.86 25.65
C GLU A 79 -14.18 14.64 26.51
N ASN A 80 -14.81 13.62 25.90
CA ASN A 80 -15.24 12.41 26.57
C ASN A 80 -14.29 11.21 26.44
N LYS A 81 -13.11 11.38 25.82
CA LYS A 81 -12.17 10.29 25.52
C LYS A 81 -11.92 9.37 26.72
N PHE A 82 -11.63 9.93 27.90
CA PHE A 82 -11.33 9.13 29.09
C PHE A 82 -12.55 8.40 29.64
N ASN A 83 -13.73 9.03 29.57
CA ASN A 83 -14.98 8.37 29.98
C ASN A 83 -15.29 7.18 29.07
N ILE A 84 -15.10 7.34 27.75
CA ILE A 84 -15.25 6.25 26.78
C ILE A 84 -14.23 5.14 27.06
N LEU A 85 -12.97 5.47 27.32
CA LEU A 85 -11.95 4.47 27.66
C LEU A 85 -12.28 3.70 28.95
N ASN A 86 -12.79 4.40 29.97
CA ASN A 86 -13.23 3.76 31.22
C ASN A 86 -14.40 2.79 30.95
N LEU A 87 -15.39 3.19 30.13
CA LEU A 87 -16.48 2.29 29.72
C LEU A 87 -15.93 1.05 29.00
N VAL A 88 -14.96 1.23 28.11
CA VAL A 88 -14.33 0.09 27.41
C VAL A 88 -13.58 -0.83 28.38
N ASP A 89 -12.86 -0.26 29.34
CA ASP A 89 -12.14 -1.07 30.34
C ASP A 89 -13.11 -1.83 31.25
N SER A 90 -14.24 -1.23 31.65
CA SER A 90 -15.32 -1.96 32.34
C SER A 90 -15.90 -3.07 31.47
N TYR A 91 -16.22 -2.80 30.20
CA TYR A 91 -16.74 -3.81 29.27
C TYR A 91 -15.75 -4.97 29.08
N ARG A 92 -14.44 -4.69 29.04
CA ARG A 92 -13.38 -5.70 28.95
C ARG A 92 -13.35 -6.65 30.13
N GLU A 93 -13.61 -6.15 31.33
CA GLU A 93 -13.67 -7.00 32.54
C GLU A 93 -14.81 -8.00 32.43
N ASP A 94 -15.94 -7.61 31.82
CA ASP A 94 -17.13 -8.44 31.68
C ASP A 94 -17.00 -9.52 30.59
N ILE A 95 -16.28 -9.24 29.50
CA ILE A 95 -16.14 -10.17 28.36
C ILE A 95 -14.83 -10.99 28.38
N TYR A 96 -14.01 -10.89 29.42
CA TYR A 96 -12.73 -11.61 29.49
C TYR A 96 -12.94 -13.14 29.40
N PRO A 97 -12.15 -13.87 28.57
CA PRO A 97 -10.91 -13.49 27.88
C PRO A 97 -11.06 -13.01 26.42
N ASP A 98 -12.28 -12.67 25.98
CA ASP A 98 -12.53 -12.33 24.58
C ASP A 98 -11.98 -10.94 24.21
N ARG A 99 -11.79 -10.74 22.89
CA ARG A 99 -11.35 -9.44 22.37
C ARG A 99 -12.55 -8.52 22.20
N VAL A 100 -12.42 -7.27 22.63
CA VAL A 100 -13.41 -6.21 22.38
C VAL A 100 -13.61 -6.01 20.88
N ASN A 101 -14.82 -6.26 20.40
CA ASN A 101 -15.32 -5.71 19.15
C ASN A 101 -15.89 -4.32 19.44
N PHE A 102 -15.33 -3.28 18.79
CA PHE A 102 -15.72 -1.90 19.09
C PHE A 102 -17.15 -1.58 18.63
N GLU A 103 -17.65 -2.19 17.56
CA GLU A 103 -19.03 -2.00 17.12
C GLU A 103 -20.02 -2.60 18.10
N GLU A 104 -19.68 -3.78 18.62
CA GLU A 104 -20.46 -4.44 19.65
C GLU A 104 -20.46 -3.63 20.95
N PHE A 105 -19.30 -3.09 21.34
CA PHE A 105 -19.21 -2.15 22.46
C PHE A 105 -20.13 -0.92 22.26
N VAL A 106 -20.10 -0.30 21.08
CA VAL A 106 -20.95 0.86 20.76
C VAL A 106 -22.44 0.49 20.84
N TYR A 107 -22.81 -0.72 20.39
CA TYR A 107 -24.18 -1.21 20.48
C TYR A 107 -24.63 -1.43 21.94
N TRP A 108 -23.81 -2.09 22.75
CA TRP A 108 -24.17 -2.41 24.15
C TRP A 108 -24.17 -1.21 25.08
N HIS A 109 -23.29 -0.23 24.84
CA HIS A 109 -23.17 0.97 25.65
C HIS A 109 -23.77 2.21 24.97
N PHE A 110 -24.76 2.00 24.10
CA PHE A 110 -25.36 3.09 23.33
C PHE A 110 -25.91 4.19 24.25
N GLU A 111 -26.64 3.82 25.30
CA GLU A 111 -27.25 4.77 26.24
C GLU A 111 -26.18 5.56 27.00
N GLU A 112 -25.18 4.87 27.57
CA GLU A 112 -24.09 5.51 28.32
C GLU A 112 -23.25 6.44 27.42
N LEU A 113 -22.99 6.05 26.18
CA LEU A 113 -22.31 6.91 25.20
C LEU A 113 -23.12 8.18 24.91
N THR A 114 -24.45 8.09 24.86
CA THR A 114 -25.31 9.28 24.69
C THR A 114 -25.39 10.15 25.94
N GLU A 115 -25.35 9.55 27.14
CA GLU A 115 -25.28 10.28 28.42
C GLU A 115 -23.99 11.07 28.58
N LEU A 116 -22.90 10.63 27.94
CA LEU A 116 -21.64 11.39 27.84
C LEU A 116 -21.76 12.64 26.92
N GLY A 117 -22.90 12.87 26.29
CA GLY A 117 -23.14 14.04 25.44
C GLY A 117 -22.83 13.80 23.96
N LEU A 118 -22.70 12.54 23.54
CA LEU A 118 -22.71 12.20 22.11
C LEU A 118 -24.16 12.11 21.62
N GLU A 119 -24.46 12.75 20.49
CA GLU A 119 -25.79 12.61 19.89
C GLU A 119 -26.04 11.17 19.45
N GLN A 120 -27.30 10.71 19.56
CA GLN A 120 -27.70 9.35 19.16
C GLN A 120 -27.28 9.02 17.72
N PHE A 121 -27.41 10.01 16.83
CA PHE A 121 -27.01 9.87 15.44
C PHE A 121 -25.49 9.64 15.32
N TRP A 122 -24.67 10.37 16.07
CA TRP A 122 -23.22 10.21 16.06
C TRP A 122 -22.79 8.83 16.57
N VAL A 123 -23.38 8.37 17.67
CA VAL A 123 -23.08 7.04 18.25
C VAL A 123 -23.42 5.94 17.27
N LYS A 124 -24.56 6.05 16.57
CA LYS A 124 -25.02 5.03 15.62
C LYS A 124 -24.22 5.00 14.32
N ASN A 125 -23.88 6.15 13.75
CA ASN A 125 -23.40 6.23 12.36
C ASN A 125 -21.93 6.62 12.24
N TRP A 126 -21.40 7.46 13.13
CA TRP A 126 -20.05 8.01 13.00
C TRP A 126 -19.03 7.35 13.92
N LEU A 127 -19.41 7.05 15.16
CA LEU A 127 -18.52 6.38 16.11
C LEU A 127 -18.03 5.00 15.61
N PRO A 128 -18.84 4.19 14.90
CA PRO A 128 -18.38 2.92 14.34
C PRO A 128 -17.28 3.03 13.27
N LEU A 129 -17.00 4.22 12.74
CA LEU A 129 -15.86 4.45 11.83
C LEU A 129 -14.51 4.29 12.53
N PHE A 130 -14.49 4.49 13.85
CA PHE A 130 -13.30 4.43 14.69
C PHE A 130 -13.04 3.02 15.20
N ARG A 131 -11.79 2.78 15.59
CA ARG A 131 -11.35 1.60 16.31
C ARG A 131 -10.98 2.00 17.72
N LEU A 132 -11.07 1.05 18.65
CA LEU A 132 -10.58 1.24 20.00
C LEU A 132 -9.12 1.74 20.06
N GLY A 133 -8.28 1.25 19.14
CA GLY A 133 -6.88 1.69 18.99
C GLY A 133 -6.72 3.20 18.80
N ASP A 134 -7.68 3.86 18.15
CA ASP A 134 -7.64 5.31 17.89
C ASP A 134 -7.79 6.14 19.17
N PHE A 135 -8.25 5.52 20.27
CA PHE A 135 -8.40 6.14 21.58
C PHE A 135 -7.21 5.84 22.52
N THR A 136 -6.46 4.75 22.30
CA THR A 136 -5.54 4.18 23.32
C THR A 136 -4.07 4.62 23.26
N GLU A 137 -3.60 5.35 22.24
CA GLU A 137 -2.17 5.74 22.18
C GLU A 137 -1.83 7.00 23.00
N ALA A 138 -0.90 6.85 23.94
CA ALA A 138 -0.54 7.78 25.01
C ALA A 138 0.22 9.06 24.61
N ALA A 139 0.42 9.33 23.31
CA ALA A 139 1.28 10.43 22.88
C ALA A 139 0.60 11.82 22.87
N ALA A 140 -0.73 11.91 23.03
CA ALA A 140 -1.42 13.17 23.29
C ALA A 140 -2.81 12.96 23.94
N PRO A 141 -3.19 13.77 24.95
CA PRO A 141 -4.53 13.70 25.56
C PRO A 141 -5.69 14.08 24.61
N TRP A 142 -5.40 14.62 23.42
CA TRP A 142 -6.39 15.30 22.55
C TRP A 142 -6.62 14.63 21.19
N ASP A 143 -5.88 13.57 20.89
CA ASP A 143 -5.80 13.08 19.51
C ASP A 143 -6.61 11.80 19.35
N VAL A 144 -7.82 11.92 18.81
CA VAL A 144 -8.53 10.80 18.18
C VAL A 144 -7.90 10.66 16.80
N ARG A 145 -6.97 9.71 16.69
CA ARG A 145 -6.09 9.57 15.52
C ARG A 145 -6.76 8.77 14.43
N SER A 146 -7.44 9.44 13.53
CA SER A 146 -7.68 8.93 12.18
C SER A 146 -7.90 10.10 11.25
N SER A 147 -7.08 10.21 10.22
CA SER A 147 -7.38 11.11 9.11
C SER A 147 -8.69 10.65 8.47
N ILE A 148 -9.49 11.57 7.91
CA ILE A 148 -10.72 11.22 7.19
C ILE A 148 -10.45 10.15 6.12
N SER A 149 -9.32 10.25 5.41
CA SER A 149 -8.85 9.21 4.47
C SER A 149 -8.81 7.80 5.08
N THR A 150 -8.35 7.68 6.33
CA THR A 150 -8.28 6.39 7.04
C THR A 150 -9.68 5.89 7.41
N LEU A 151 -10.58 6.78 7.83
CA LEU A 151 -11.96 6.43 8.16
C LEU A 151 -12.73 5.96 6.93
N ILE A 152 -12.61 6.67 5.80
CA ILE A 152 -13.20 6.29 4.52
C ILE A 152 -12.71 4.89 4.11
N GLN A 153 -11.40 4.66 4.13
CA GLN A 153 -10.83 3.37 3.76
C GLN A 153 -11.38 2.23 4.64
N ARG A 154 -11.55 2.48 5.93
CA ARG A 154 -12.10 1.50 6.87
C ARG A 154 -13.57 1.22 6.60
N GLU A 155 -14.38 2.25 6.34
CA GLU A 155 -15.80 2.10 6.06
C GLU A 155 -16.03 1.27 4.80
N ILE A 156 -15.28 1.55 3.75
CA ILE A 156 -15.30 0.73 2.52
C ILE A 156 -14.92 -0.71 2.85
N CYS A 157 -13.76 -0.93 3.49
CA CYS A 157 -13.30 -2.29 3.79
C CYS A 157 -14.09 -3.03 4.89
N LYS A 158 -15.02 -2.35 5.55
CA LYS A 158 -16.00 -2.96 6.46
C LYS A 158 -17.17 -3.53 5.66
N ARG A 159 -17.66 -2.80 4.65
CA ARG A 159 -18.76 -3.24 3.78
C ARG A 159 -18.31 -4.28 2.75
N ILE A 160 -17.06 -4.22 2.30
CA ILE A 160 -16.50 -5.17 1.32
C ILE A 160 -15.20 -5.82 1.77
N HIS A 161 -15.01 -7.07 1.34
CA HIS A 161 -13.73 -7.74 1.53
C HIS A 161 -12.67 -7.20 0.54
N CYS A 162 -11.94 -6.17 0.95
CA CYS A 162 -10.89 -5.48 0.18
C CYS A 162 -9.68 -6.33 -0.26
N GLY A 163 -9.64 -7.65 -0.06
CA GLY A 163 -8.42 -8.47 -0.16
C GLY A 163 -7.48 -8.22 -1.37
N ASN A 164 -8.03 -7.98 -2.56
CA ASN A 164 -7.26 -7.70 -3.79
C ASN A 164 -7.34 -6.22 -4.23
N LEU A 165 -7.94 -5.34 -3.41
CA LEU A 165 -8.05 -3.91 -3.66
C LEU A 165 -7.02 -3.19 -2.79
N GLU A 166 -6.08 -2.49 -3.43
CA GLU A 166 -5.19 -1.57 -2.73
C GLU A 166 -5.78 -0.16 -2.82
N LEU A 167 -6.48 0.25 -1.74
CA LEU A 167 -7.17 1.53 -1.69
C LEU A 167 -6.22 2.65 -1.23
N HIS A 168 -6.11 3.69 -2.04
CA HIS A 168 -5.46 4.95 -1.72
C HIS A 168 -6.51 6.05 -1.66
N VAL A 169 -6.88 6.49 -0.45
CA VAL A 169 -7.89 7.55 -0.29
C VAL A 169 -7.21 8.92 -0.23
N VAL A 170 -7.59 9.80 -1.15
CA VAL A 170 -7.22 11.22 -1.15
C VAL A 170 -8.42 12.02 -0.68
N TYR A 171 -8.26 12.74 0.42
CA TYR A 171 -9.32 13.58 0.99
C TYR A 171 -9.01 15.06 0.73
N TYR A 172 -9.99 15.76 0.17
CA TYR A 172 -9.91 17.19 -0.14
C TYR A 172 -10.76 17.98 0.86
N ALA A 173 -10.08 18.53 1.88
CA ALA A 173 -10.67 19.50 2.79
C ALA A 173 -11.11 20.75 1.99
N GLU A 174 -12.17 21.44 2.42
CA GLU A 174 -12.78 22.59 1.72
C GLU A 174 -13.60 22.23 0.46
N GLY A 175 -13.80 20.95 0.18
CA GLY A 175 -14.71 20.46 -0.88
C GLY A 175 -14.25 20.79 -2.31
N LYS A 176 -13.00 21.23 -2.48
CA LYS A 176 -12.43 21.67 -3.77
C LYS A 176 -11.20 20.87 -4.15
N TRP A 177 -11.06 20.65 -5.46
CA TRP A 177 -9.82 20.14 -6.04
C TRP A 177 -8.69 21.12 -5.76
N PRO A 178 -7.52 20.67 -5.26
CA PRO A 178 -6.39 21.53 -5.03
C PRO A 178 -5.81 21.94 -6.39
N GLU A 179 -5.43 23.21 -6.52
CA GLU A 179 -4.83 23.75 -7.75
C GLU A 179 -3.53 23.02 -8.17
N LYS A 180 -2.92 22.27 -7.24
CA LYS A 180 -1.74 21.45 -7.49
C LYS A 180 -1.87 20.10 -6.79
N GLU A 181 -2.28 19.09 -7.55
CA GLU A 181 -2.29 17.68 -7.10
C GLU A 181 -0.88 17.10 -7.00
N TYR A 182 -0.15 17.48 -5.95
CA TYR A 182 1.17 16.89 -5.70
C TYR A 182 1.09 15.42 -5.28
N PHE A 183 -0.04 14.97 -4.73
CA PHE A 183 -0.23 13.62 -4.21
C PHE A 183 -0.49 12.55 -5.28
N LEU A 184 -0.97 12.92 -6.47
CA LEU A 184 -1.33 11.98 -7.55
C LEU A 184 -0.28 11.82 -8.65
N LYS A 185 1.02 11.97 -8.34
CA LYS A 185 2.07 11.69 -9.35
C LYS A 185 2.11 10.24 -9.84
N ILE A 186 1.15 9.39 -9.43
CA ILE A 186 0.87 8.08 -9.98
C ILE A 186 -0.21 8.27 -11.05
N PRO A 187 0.13 8.10 -12.35
CA PRO A 187 -0.87 8.14 -13.40
C PRO A 187 -1.97 7.14 -13.11
N SER A 188 -3.22 7.60 -13.19
CA SER A 188 -4.42 6.82 -12.96
C SER A 188 -5.46 7.16 -14.03
N ILE A 189 -6.50 6.33 -14.16
CA ILE A 189 -7.60 6.54 -15.10
C ILE A 189 -8.89 6.60 -14.26
N PRO A 190 -9.71 7.65 -14.39
CA PRO A 190 -11.02 7.69 -13.74
C PRO A 190 -11.93 6.65 -14.39
N ILE A 191 -12.60 5.83 -13.57
CA ILE A 191 -13.47 4.73 -13.99
C ILE A 191 -14.92 4.92 -13.57
N TRP A 192 -15.15 5.75 -12.56
CA TRP A 192 -16.46 6.10 -12.05
C TRP A 192 -16.43 7.53 -11.53
N ASP A 193 -17.52 8.25 -11.76
CA ASP A 193 -17.77 9.60 -11.27
C ASP A 193 -19.17 9.65 -10.64
N TYR A 194 -19.32 10.35 -9.52
CA TYR A 194 -20.58 10.39 -8.78
C TYR A 194 -21.78 10.88 -9.61
N ASN A 195 -21.57 11.83 -10.53
CA ASN A 195 -22.65 12.38 -11.34
C ASN A 195 -22.89 11.58 -12.62
N MET A 196 -21.86 10.91 -13.15
CA MET A 196 -21.91 10.22 -14.44
C MET A 196 -22.02 8.69 -14.31
N GLY A 197 -21.78 8.14 -13.13
CA GLY A 197 -21.62 6.71 -12.90
C GLY A 197 -20.36 6.16 -13.57
N LEU A 198 -20.47 4.95 -14.11
CA LEU A 198 -19.39 4.28 -14.84
C LEU A 198 -18.97 5.05 -16.10
N LEU A 199 -17.66 5.31 -16.21
CA LEU A 199 -17.09 6.07 -17.33
C LEU A 199 -16.63 5.14 -18.47
N GLU A 200 -16.91 5.55 -19.70
CA GLU A 200 -16.30 4.94 -20.89
C GLU A 200 -14.84 5.39 -21.03
N ILE A 201 -13.96 4.44 -21.41
CA ILE A 201 -12.53 4.71 -21.58
C ILE A 201 -12.17 4.58 -23.06
N SER A 202 -11.96 5.73 -23.70
CA SER A 202 -11.44 5.77 -25.07
C SER A 202 -10.01 5.21 -25.16
N GLU A 203 -9.66 4.67 -26.32
CA GLU A 203 -8.30 4.21 -26.61
C GLU A 203 -7.27 5.34 -26.45
N ASP A 204 -7.62 6.56 -26.86
CA ASP A 204 -6.76 7.74 -26.73
C ASP A 204 -6.47 8.07 -25.26
N LYS A 205 -7.47 8.00 -24.38
CA LYS A 205 -7.30 8.22 -22.93
C LYS A 205 -6.41 7.15 -22.30
N LEU A 206 -6.56 5.90 -22.71
CA LEU A 206 -5.72 4.80 -22.26
C LEU A 206 -4.26 4.97 -22.75
N LYS A 207 -4.08 5.40 -24.00
CA LYS A 207 -2.76 5.72 -24.56
C LYS A 207 -2.10 6.90 -23.84
N GLU A 208 -2.85 7.96 -23.58
CA GLU A 208 -2.40 9.12 -22.80
C GLU A 208 -1.91 8.71 -21.41
N HIS A 209 -2.67 7.84 -20.72
CA HIS A 209 -2.27 7.29 -19.43
C HIS A 209 -0.91 6.57 -19.51
N PHE A 210 -0.71 5.67 -20.48
CA PHE A 210 0.57 4.95 -20.59
C PHE A 210 1.74 5.86 -20.97
N ILE A 211 1.50 6.94 -21.71
CA ILE A 211 2.51 7.97 -22.00
C ILE A 211 2.87 8.73 -20.71
N LYS A 212 1.89 9.11 -19.89
CA LYS A 212 2.13 9.73 -18.57
C LYS A 212 2.90 8.79 -17.64
N GLU A 213 2.51 7.51 -17.61
CA GLU A 213 3.23 6.47 -16.86
C GLU A 213 4.68 6.33 -17.34
N PHE A 214 4.90 6.29 -18.66
CA PHE A 214 6.24 6.22 -19.23
C PHE A 214 7.12 7.38 -18.77
N HIS A 215 6.65 8.63 -18.91
CA HIS A 215 7.40 9.81 -18.47
C HIS A 215 7.73 9.75 -16.98
N ARG A 216 6.76 9.34 -16.16
CA ARG A 216 6.96 9.20 -14.72
C ARG A 216 7.99 8.12 -14.39
N LEU A 217 7.94 6.98 -15.05
CA LEU A 217 8.91 5.91 -14.88
C LEU A 217 10.31 6.37 -15.29
N ILE A 218 10.45 7.11 -16.39
CA ILE A 218 11.74 7.70 -16.80
C ILE A 218 12.27 8.67 -15.72
N GLU A 219 11.44 9.56 -15.18
CA GLU A 219 11.84 10.48 -14.12
C GLU A 219 12.34 9.72 -12.88
N LEU A 220 11.60 8.69 -12.45
CA LEU A 220 11.99 7.85 -11.31
C LEU A 220 13.28 7.06 -11.59
N SER A 221 13.41 6.49 -12.79
CA SER A 221 14.62 5.76 -13.19
C SER A 221 15.86 6.64 -13.08
N LEU A 222 15.79 7.90 -13.51
CA LEU A 222 16.92 8.82 -13.41
C LEU A 222 17.32 9.07 -11.95
N LYS A 223 16.33 9.25 -11.06
CA LYS A 223 16.56 9.42 -9.61
C LYS A 223 17.12 8.15 -8.92
N ILE A 224 16.81 6.98 -9.47
CA ILE A 224 17.38 5.72 -9.00
C ILE A 224 18.83 5.62 -9.46
N ILE A 225 19.09 5.88 -10.75
CA ILE A 225 20.41 5.81 -11.37
C ILE A 225 21.40 6.79 -10.71
N ASP A 226 20.96 8.00 -10.38
CA ASP A 226 21.80 9.01 -9.72
C ASP A 226 21.89 8.84 -8.18
N GLY A 227 21.10 7.92 -7.61
CA GLY A 227 21.03 7.69 -6.17
C GLY A 227 20.46 8.87 -5.37
N SER A 228 19.61 9.69 -5.98
CA SER A 228 18.90 10.84 -5.38
C SER A 228 17.45 10.53 -5.00
N ILE A 229 16.95 9.34 -5.31
CA ILE A 229 15.57 8.94 -4.99
C ILE A 229 15.32 8.97 -3.46
N GLY A 230 14.39 9.83 -3.05
CA GLY A 230 14.00 10.01 -1.64
C GLY A 230 13.05 8.95 -1.08
N VAL A 231 12.92 7.78 -1.73
CA VAL A 231 12.01 6.71 -1.32
C VAL A 231 12.76 5.76 -0.39
N PHE A 232 12.23 5.55 0.82
CA PHE A 232 12.88 4.77 1.88
C PHE A 232 13.29 3.36 1.42
N ALA A 233 12.43 2.68 0.66
CA ALA A 233 12.67 1.32 0.16
C ALA A 233 13.91 1.19 -0.74
N TYR A 234 14.37 2.28 -1.37
CA TYR A 234 15.59 2.29 -2.18
C TYR A 234 16.86 2.55 -1.38
N ARG A 235 16.77 2.97 -0.10
CA ARG A 235 17.95 3.33 0.70
C ARG A 235 19.01 2.22 0.75
N PRO A 236 18.66 0.93 0.97
CA PRO A 236 19.67 -0.13 0.98
C PRO A 236 20.36 -0.29 -0.38
N ALA A 237 19.63 -0.16 -1.50
CA ALA A 237 20.22 -0.22 -2.84
C ALA A 237 21.15 0.99 -3.10
N ILE A 238 20.76 2.19 -2.67
CA ILE A 238 21.60 3.40 -2.78
C ILE A 238 22.89 3.23 -1.96
N TYR A 239 22.81 2.62 -0.76
CA TYR A 239 24.00 2.30 0.03
C TYR A 239 24.95 1.39 -0.77
N LEU A 240 24.41 0.31 -1.35
CA LEU A 240 25.20 -0.61 -2.19
C LEU A 240 25.82 0.08 -3.41
N MET A 241 25.16 1.10 -3.98
CA MET A 241 25.69 1.87 -5.11
C MET A 241 26.84 2.81 -4.73
N LYS A 242 26.81 3.40 -3.53
CA LYS A 242 27.73 4.49 -3.12
C LYS A 242 28.91 4.03 -2.27
N GLU A 243 28.70 3.03 -1.42
CA GLU A 243 29.70 2.63 -0.42
C GLU A 243 30.73 1.69 -1.05
N GLU A 244 31.95 2.17 -1.30
CA GLU A 244 33.06 1.35 -1.81
C GLU A 244 33.93 0.74 -0.69
N GLY A 245 33.79 1.23 0.56
CA GLY A 245 34.63 0.81 1.69
C GLY A 245 34.24 -0.52 2.34
N ASP A 246 32.95 -0.90 2.28
CA ASP A 246 32.48 -2.18 2.79
C ASP A 246 32.86 -3.31 1.82
N ASN A 247 33.82 -4.13 2.25
CA ASN A 247 34.37 -5.27 1.52
C ASN A 247 33.86 -6.61 2.04
N SER A 248 32.75 -6.64 2.79
CA SER A 248 32.13 -7.91 3.16
C SER A 248 31.75 -8.69 1.89
N PHE A 249 31.89 -10.03 1.94
CA PHE A 249 31.54 -10.90 0.82
C PHE A 249 30.09 -10.68 0.36
N LEU A 250 29.16 -10.53 1.30
CA LEU A 250 27.74 -10.29 1.02
C LEU A 250 27.52 -8.93 0.34
N THR A 251 28.12 -7.86 0.87
CA THR A 251 27.98 -6.53 0.27
C THR A 251 28.51 -6.52 -1.16
N LYS A 252 29.63 -7.21 -1.43
CA LYS A 252 30.20 -7.29 -2.78
C LYS A 252 29.27 -7.98 -3.79
N ILE A 253 28.72 -9.16 -3.47
CA ILE A 253 27.86 -9.89 -4.41
C ILE A 253 26.56 -9.14 -4.71
N PHE A 254 25.96 -8.49 -3.71
CA PHE A 254 24.75 -7.69 -3.90
C PHE A 254 25.04 -6.37 -4.60
N ARG A 255 26.17 -5.71 -4.33
CA ARG A 255 26.62 -4.53 -5.07
C ARG A 255 26.75 -4.83 -6.55
N GLU A 256 27.41 -5.93 -6.91
CA GLU A 256 27.55 -6.33 -8.31
C GLU A 256 26.18 -6.57 -8.98
N ALA A 257 25.22 -7.19 -8.27
CA ALA A 257 23.87 -7.40 -8.78
C ALA A 257 23.11 -6.08 -8.98
N VAL A 258 23.15 -5.17 -8.00
CA VAL A 258 22.54 -3.84 -8.11
C VAL A 258 23.15 -3.05 -9.27
N GLN A 259 24.48 -3.05 -9.40
CA GLN A 259 25.16 -2.35 -10.50
C GLN A 259 24.78 -2.91 -11.87
N ARG A 260 24.66 -4.24 -12.01
CA ARG A 260 24.18 -4.85 -13.26
C ARG A 260 22.76 -4.40 -13.60
N GLU A 261 21.87 -4.37 -12.61
CA GLU A 261 20.48 -3.93 -12.85
C GLU A 261 20.39 -2.42 -13.15
N ILE A 262 21.23 -1.59 -12.52
CA ILE A 262 21.34 -0.16 -12.86
C ILE A 262 21.78 0.03 -14.32
N LEU A 263 22.74 -0.76 -14.83
CA LEU A 263 23.13 -0.72 -16.24
C LEU A 263 21.99 -1.13 -17.17
N ILE A 264 21.16 -2.10 -16.77
CA ILE A 264 19.96 -2.48 -17.52
C ILE A 264 18.97 -1.31 -17.54
N LEU A 265 18.73 -0.69 -16.39
CA LEU A 265 17.83 0.46 -16.28
C LEU A 265 18.30 1.64 -17.13
N GLN A 266 19.60 1.96 -17.12
CA GLN A 266 20.21 3.00 -17.95
C GLN A 266 19.93 2.76 -19.44
N LYS A 267 20.19 1.54 -19.93
CA LYS A 267 19.93 1.17 -21.33
C LYS A 267 18.45 1.30 -21.69
N LEU A 268 17.54 0.93 -20.77
CA LEU A 268 16.10 1.09 -20.98
C LEU A 268 15.71 2.57 -21.08
N VAL A 269 16.27 3.44 -20.22
CA VAL A 269 16.04 4.89 -20.26
C VAL A 269 16.58 5.51 -21.56
N GLU A 270 17.80 5.16 -21.97
CA GLU A 270 18.41 5.65 -23.20
C GLU A 270 17.58 5.29 -24.43
N LYS A 271 17.19 4.01 -24.53
CA LYS A 271 16.30 3.55 -25.60
C LYS A 271 14.95 4.27 -25.55
N GLY A 272 14.38 4.44 -24.36
CA GLY A 272 13.09 5.10 -24.16
C GLY A 272 13.09 6.55 -24.64
N ARG A 273 14.17 7.30 -24.39
CA ARG A 273 14.30 8.71 -24.80
C ARG A 273 14.35 8.93 -26.31
N GLN A 274 14.66 7.89 -27.09
CA GLN A 274 14.73 7.94 -28.55
C GLN A 274 13.39 7.61 -29.23
N LEU A 275 12.36 7.21 -28.46
CA LEU A 275 11.08 6.78 -29.01
C LEU A 275 10.17 7.97 -29.30
N ASN A 276 9.48 7.91 -30.44
CA ASN A 276 8.33 8.77 -30.70
C ASN A 276 7.07 8.16 -30.07
N LEU A 277 6.76 8.53 -28.83
CA LEU A 277 5.66 7.94 -28.04
C LEU A 277 4.28 8.07 -28.71
N ALA A 278 4.05 9.14 -29.48
CA ALA A 278 2.79 9.35 -30.18
C ALA A 278 2.54 8.28 -31.26
N SER A 279 3.61 7.70 -31.83
CA SER A 279 3.52 6.67 -32.86
C SER A 279 3.36 5.25 -32.32
N LEU A 280 3.59 5.04 -31.03
CA LEU A 280 3.52 3.70 -30.43
C LEU A 280 2.08 3.23 -30.22
N SER A 281 1.86 1.94 -30.35
CA SER A 281 0.64 1.26 -29.92
C SER A 281 0.55 1.16 -28.40
N ILE A 282 -0.66 0.92 -27.87
CA ILE A 282 -0.87 0.69 -26.43
C ILE A 282 -0.03 -0.50 -25.93
N GLN A 283 0.03 -1.59 -26.68
CA GLN A 283 0.79 -2.79 -26.29
C GLN A 283 2.29 -2.50 -26.17
N GLU A 284 2.86 -1.73 -27.10
CA GLU A 284 4.26 -1.33 -27.03
C GLU A 284 4.55 -0.46 -25.80
N LEU A 285 3.66 0.48 -25.49
CA LEU A 285 3.78 1.31 -24.29
C LEU A 285 3.69 0.47 -23.00
N GLN A 286 2.73 -0.46 -22.92
CA GLN A 286 2.59 -1.39 -21.80
C GLN A 286 3.86 -2.23 -21.58
N ASP A 287 4.46 -2.74 -22.66
CA ASP A 287 5.67 -3.55 -22.62
C ASP A 287 6.88 -2.75 -22.12
N ILE A 288 7.03 -1.51 -22.61
CA ILE A 288 8.12 -0.62 -22.19
C ILE A 288 7.96 -0.24 -20.71
N ASN A 289 6.77 0.18 -20.29
CA ASN A 289 6.48 0.53 -18.90
C ASN A 289 6.70 -0.66 -17.97
N THR A 290 6.32 -1.85 -18.40
CA THR A 290 6.55 -3.09 -17.64
C THR A 290 8.05 -3.37 -17.46
N LYS A 291 8.87 -3.19 -18.51
CA LYS A 291 10.33 -3.38 -18.41
C LYS A 291 10.98 -2.38 -17.47
N LEU A 292 10.63 -1.09 -17.59
CA LEU A 292 11.12 -0.05 -16.70
C LEU A 292 10.76 -0.34 -15.24
N ARG A 293 9.48 -0.62 -14.97
CA ARG A 293 8.99 -0.88 -13.60
C ARG A 293 9.61 -2.15 -13.00
N ASN A 294 9.77 -3.21 -13.78
CA ASN A 294 10.41 -4.44 -13.30
C ASN A 294 11.87 -4.20 -12.90
N SER A 295 12.61 -3.44 -13.70
CA SER A 295 14.01 -3.12 -13.40
C SER A 295 14.13 -2.23 -12.14
N GLN A 296 13.28 -1.21 -12.03
CA GLN A 296 13.18 -0.38 -10.82
C GLN A 296 12.86 -1.19 -9.56
N LYS A 297 11.88 -2.09 -9.63
CA LYS A 297 11.51 -2.98 -8.51
C LYS A 297 12.61 -3.97 -8.17
N HIS A 298 13.33 -4.48 -9.17
CA HIS A 298 14.41 -5.43 -8.93
C HIS A 298 15.56 -4.79 -8.14
N ILE A 299 15.92 -3.54 -8.46
CA ILE A 299 16.90 -2.75 -7.68
C ILE A 299 16.45 -2.59 -6.23
N GLU A 300 15.19 -2.20 -6.01
CA GLU A 300 14.60 -2.07 -4.67
C GLU A 300 14.70 -3.40 -3.90
N HIS A 301 14.28 -4.50 -4.53
CA HIS A 301 14.29 -5.81 -3.90
C HIS A 301 15.70 -6.31 -3.58
N LEU A 302 16.67 -6.10 -4.47
CA LEU A 302 18.08 -6.43 -4.21
C LEU A 302 18.59 -5.72 -2.96
N GLY A 303 18.28 -4.43 -2.81
CA GLY A 303 18.63 -3.66 -1.62
C GLY A 303 18.00 -4.21 -0.34
N ILE A 304 16.67 -4.39 -0.34
CA ILE A 304 15.94 -4.89 0.84
C ILE A 304 16.43 -6.30 1.25
N VAL A 305 16.64 -7.17 0.26
CA VAL A 305 17.13 -8.53 0.53
C VAL A 305 18.56 -8.50 1.06
N TRP A 306 19.44 -7.62 0.55
CA TRP A 306 20.78 -7.45 1.09
C TRP A 306 20.76 -7.03 2.57
N GLU A 307 20.00 -6.00 2.93
CA GLU A 307 19.89 -5.49 4.30
C GLU A 307 19.48 -6.63 5.25
N ALA A 308 18.38 -7.33 4.92
CA ALA A 308 17.92 -8.45 5.71
C ALA A 308 18.93 -9.61 5.75
N THR A 309 19.67 -9.85 4.66
CA THR A 309 20.70 -10.89 4.61
C THR A 309 21.90 -10.55 5.48
N ALA A 310 22.38 -9.31 5.46
CA ALA A 310 23.47 -8.84 6.32
C ALA A 310 23.10 -9.01 7.80
N ASP A 311 21.90 -8.57 8.20
CA ASP A 311 21.44 -8.71 9.59
C ASP A 311 21.31 -10.17 10.03
N VAL A 312 20.75 -11.05 9.19
CA VAL A 312 20.61 -12.47 9.52
C VAL A 312 21.96 -13.16 9.55
N TRP A 313 22.87 -12.77 8.65
CA TRP A 313 24.21 -13.33 8.60
C TRP A 313 25.00 -13.01 9.87
N ASP A 314 24.95 -11.76 10.33
CA ASP A 314 25.55 -11.34 11.59
C ASP A 314 24.95 -12.07 12.80
N GLU A 315 23.63 -12.25 12.83
CA GLU A 315 22.93 -13.04 13.85
C GLU A 315 23.43 -14.49 13.87
N LEU A 316 23.56 -15.12 12.71
CA LEU A 316 23.99 -16.51 12.58
C LEU A 316 25.48 -16.70 12.92
N ILE A 317 26.35 -15.78 12.54
CA ILE A 317 27.79 -15.86 12.85
C ILE A 317 28.05 -15.63 14.34
N ARG A 318 27.31 -14.72 14.99
CA ARG A 318 27.44 -14.47 16.43
C ARG A 318 26.78 -15.55 17.29
N THR A 319 25.91 -16.36 16.69
CA THR A 319 25.29 -17.50 17.37
C THR A 319 26.32 -18.59 17.64
N PRO A 320 26.50 -19.07 18.88
CA PRO A 320 27.46 -20.14 19.14
C PRO A 320 27.13 -21.38 18.30
N MET A 321 28.14 -22.02 17.72
CA MET A 321 27.97 -23.15 16.79
C MET A 321 27.08 -24.29 17.33
N THR A 322 27.00 -24.43 18.65
CA THR A 322 26.13 -25.40 19.35
C THR A 322 24.64 -25.12 19.18
N TYR A 323 24.23 -23.89 18.86
CA TYR A 323 22.84 -23.49 18.68
C TYR A 323 22.35 -23.56 17.22
N LEU A 324 23.27 -23.60 16.25
CA LEU A 324 22.90 -23.72 14.82
C LEU A 324 22.08 -24.99 14.51
N PRO A 325 22.40 -26.19 15.05
CA PRO A 325 21.55 -27.38 14.88
C PRO A 325 20.12 -27.18 15.42
N THR A 326 19.98 -26.47 16.53
CA THR A 326 18.68 -26.15 17.14
C THR A 326 17.86 -25.21 16.25
N LEU A 327 18.49 -24.18 15.69
CA LEU A 327 17.85 -23.28 14.72
C LEU A 327 17.46 -24.02 13.43
N SER A 328 18.36 -24.83 12.87
CA SER A 328 18.07 -25.68 11.71
C SER A 328 16.87 -26.61 11.95
N LYS A 329 16.79 -27.24 13.14
CA LYS A 329 15.66 -28.07 13.54
C LYS A 329 14.36 -27.27 13.70
N LYS A 330 14.41 -26.10 14.38
CA LYS A 330 13.27 -25.18 14.53
C LYS A 330 12.72 -24.74 13.17
N HIS A 331 13.61 -24.51 12.22
CA HIS A 331 13.26 -24.06 10.88
C HIS A 331 13.05 -25.22 9.88
N LYS A 332 13.24 -26.48 10.28
CA LYS A 332 13.11 -27.68 9.42
C LYS A 332 13.93 -27.59 8.12
N VAL A 333 15.20 -27.21 8.25
CA VAL A 333 16.14 -27.04 7.13
C VAL A 333 17.44 -27.78 7.42
N GLN A 334 18.10 -28.28 6.37
CA GLN A 334 19.27 -29.16 6.48
C GLN A 334 20.60 -28.46 6.16
N THR A 335 20.57 -27.32 5.47
CA THR A 335 21.78 -26.58 5.08
C THR A 335 21.74 -25.15 5.62
N PHE A 336 22.92 -24.56 5.76
CA PHE A 336 23.08 -23.18 6.23
C PHE A 336 22.41 -22.18 5.27
N GLU A 337 22.53 -22.38 3.97
CA GLU A 337 21.92 -21.54 2.94
C GLU A 337 20.38 -21.60 3.02
N LYS A 338 19.81 -22.79 3.26
CA LYS A 338 18.36 -22.95 3.45
C LYS A 338 17.89 -22.29 4.75
N LEU A 339 18.71 -22.31 5.80
CA LEU A 339 18.42 -21.59 7.05
C LEU A 339 18.45 -20.07 6.84
N LEU A 340 19.51 -19.56 6.22
CA LEU A 340 19.67 -18.15 5.85
C LEU A 340 18.47 -17.67 5.03
N LEU A 341 18.15 -18.35 3.92
CA LEU A 341 17.01 -18.02 3.06
C LEU A 341 15.70 -17.96 3.85
N LYS A 342 15.46 -18.92 4.75
CA LYS A 342 14.21 -18.99 5.52
C LYS A 342 14.10 -17.88 6.56
N MET A 343 15.21 -17.51 7.20
CA MET A 343 15.24 -16.40 8.16
C MET A 343 15.10 -15.05 7.44
N VAL A 344 15.84 -14.84 6.35
CA VAL A 344 15.74 -13.64 5.52
C VAL A 344 14.33 -13.48 4.94
N SER A 345 13.76 -14.55 4.38
CA SER A 345 12.39 -14.51 3.86
C SER A 345 11.38 -14.07 4.91
N ARG A 346 11.51 -14.55 6.15
CA ARG A 346 10.63 -14.14 7.25
C ARG A 346 10.82 -12.66 7.61
N ARG A 347 12.07 -12.21 7.73
CA ARG A 347 12.40 -10.81 8.06
C ARG A 347 11.90 -9.85 6.98
N VAL A 348 12.14 -10.16 5.72
CA VAL A 348 11.68 -9.35 4.57
C VAL A 348 10.15 -9.29 4.53
N ILE A 349 9.46 -10.42 4.62
CA ILE A 349 7.98 -10.46 4.54
C ILE A 349 7.33 -9.76 5.74
N SER A 350 7.96 -9.84 6.92
CA SER A 350 7.49 -9.14 8.12
C SER A 350 7.70 -7.63 8.04
N SER A 351 8.79 -7.17 7.44
CA SER A 351 9.17 -5.74 7.41
C SER A 351 8.57 -5.02 6.20
N TYR A 352 8.39 -5.75 5.10
CA TYR A 352 7.87 -5.25 3.82
C TYR A 352 6.72 -6.13 3.32
N PRO A 353 5.64 -6.30 4.11
CA PRO A 353 4.49 -7.08 3.68
C PRO A 353 3.94 -6.45 2.40
N ARG A 354 3.66 -7.27 1.39
CA ARG A 354 3.16 -6.90 0.04
C ARG A 354 4.22 -6.43 -0.97
N VAL A 355 5.41 -6.00 -0.56
CA VAL A 355 6.47 -5.58 -1.50
C VAL A 355 7.21 -6.80 -2.07
N ILE A 356 7.70 -7.68 -1.20
CA ILE A 356 8.53 -8.84 -1.58
C ILE A 356 7.92 -10.13 -1.04
N LYS A 357 7.83 -11.17 -1.87
CA LYS A 357 7.36 -12.51 -1.48
C LYS A 357 8.53 -13.48 -1.32
N SER A 358 8.33 -14.60 -0.62
CA SER A 358 9.38 -15.61 -0.43
C SER A 358 10.00 -16.10 -1.74
N LYS A 359 9.20 -16.19 -2.81
CA LYS A 359 9.68 -16.59 -4.14
C LYS A 359 10.66 -15.57 -4.74
N ASP A 360 10.49 -14.28 -4.44
CA ASP A 360 11.32 -13.20 -4.98
C ASP A 360 12.65 -13.19 -4.22
N VAL A 361 12.62 -13.40 -2.89
CA VAL A 361 13.84 -13.62 -2.08
C VAL A 361 14.62 -14.82 -2.58
N LYS A 362 13.94 -15.94 -2.87
CA LYS A 362 14.58 -17.14 -3.43
C LYS A 362 15.24 -16.84 -4.79
N ALA A 363 14.54 -16.18 -5.70
CA ALA A 363 15.09 -15.82 -7.01
C ALA A 363 16.34 -14.94 -6.88
N ILE A 364 16.33 -13.96 -5.97
CA ILE A 364 17.49 -13.10 -5.69
C ILE A 364 18.65 -13.92 -5.12
N PHE A 365 18.38 -14.85 -4.19
CA PHE A 365 19.42 -15.74 -3.65
C PHE A 365 20.07 -16.61 -4.72
N GLU A 366 19.29 -17.10 -5.69
CA GLU A 366 19.81 -17.86 -6.83
C GLU A 366 20.63 -16.95 -7.77
N GLU A 367 20.15 -15.73 -8.04
CA GLU A 367 20.83 -14.74 -8.88
C GLU A 367 22.19 -14.33 -8.33
N VAL A 368 22.27 -14.04 -7.03
CA VAL A 368 23.52 -13.61 -6.37
C VAL A 368 24.40 -14.79 -5.94
N GLY A 369 24.00 -16.02 -6.23
CA GLY A 369 24.79 -17.23 -5.99
C GLY A 369 24.82 -17.72 -4.54
N LEU A 370 23.92 -17.25 -3.68
CA LEU A 370 23.76 -17.70 -2.29
C LEU A 370 22.95 -19.01 -2.15
N LEU A 371 22.19 -19.38 -3.18
CA LEU A 371 21.50 -20.65 -3.26
C LEU A 371 21.85 -21.34 -4.57
N LYS A 372 22.34 -22.57 -4.50
CA LYS A 372 22.51 -23.40 -5.70
C LYS A 372 21.12 -23.75 -6.24
N GLY A 373 20.84 -23.40 -7.49
CA GLY A 373 19.61 -23.78 -8.14
C GLY A 373 19.44 -25.30 -8.10
N GLU A 374 18.34 -25.77 -7.52
CA GLU A 374 17.86 -27.14 -7.68
C GLU A 374 17.32 -27.22 -9.12
N LYS A 375 18.18 -27.56 -10.08
CA LYS A 375 17.76 -27.88 -11.46
C LYS A 375 17.10 -29.23 -11.53
#